data_AF-A0A545SVZ2-F1
#
_entry.id   AF-A0A545SVZ2-F1
#
_cell.length_a   1.000
_cell.length_b   1.000
_cell.length_c   1.000
_cell.angle_alpha   90.00
_cell.angle_beta   90.00
_cell.angle_gamma   90.00
#
_symmetry.space_group_name_H-M   'P 1'
#
loop_
_entity.id
_entity.type
_entity.pdbx_description
1 polymer ?
#
loop_
_entity_poly.entity_id
_entity_poly.type
_entity_poly.pdbx_seq_one_letter_code
_entity_poly.pdbx_strand_id
1 'polypeptide(L)'
;MDEGTGHEILMACSVFEKMSAGQISDLAPDMVISKFVCGALDCLDISQRLIASGFSGRYYVIVPDLPDPQIIADEIRQTCPEINIHVVTNMLNE
;
A
#
# COMPACT_ATOMS: atom_id res chain seq x y z
N MET A 1 18.81 19.46 -14.04
CA MET A 1 18.88 19.24 -12.58
C MET A 1 17.43 19.35 -12.14
N ASP A 2 16.70 18.26 -12.32
CA ASP A 2 15.26 18.21 -12.10
C ASP A 2 15.09 17.75 -10.66
N GLU A 3 14.71 18.67 -9.79
CA GLU A 3 14.35 18.36 -8.41
C GLU A 3 13.07 17.54 -8.46
N GLY A 4 13.23 16.21 -8.38
CA GLY A 4 12.13 15.26 -8.37
C GLY A 4 11.21 15.54 -7.18
N THR A 5 10.20 16.38 -7.41
CA THR A 5 8.99 16.44 -6.61
C THR A 5 8.37 15.06 -6.67
N GLY A 6 8.71 14.21 -5.70
CA GLY A 6 8.01 12.96 -5.46
C GLY A 6 6.52 13.29 -5.36
N HIS A 7 5.71 12.67 -6.22
CA HIS A 7 4.28 12.90 -6.19
C HIS A 7 3.73 12.09 -5.03
N GLU A 8 3.79 12.68 -3.82
CA GLU A 8 3.23 12.11 -2.62
C GLU A 8 1.70 12.18 -2.70
N ILE A 9 1.09 11.12 -3.21
CA ILE A 9 -0.36 11.05 -3.37
C ILE A 9 -0.93 10.24 -2.22
N LEU A 10 -1.45 10.96 -1.23
CA LEU A 10 -2.25 10.35 -0.16
C LEU A 10 -3.68 10.15 -0.66
N MET A 11 -4.07 8.91 -0.87
CA MET A 11 -5.39 8.56 -1.37
C MET A 11 -6.10 7.60 -0.41
N ALA A 12 -7.38 7.84 -0.14
CA ALA A 12 -8.20 6.93 0.64
C ALA A 12 -8.46 5.62 -0.15
N CYS A 13 -8.48 4.47 0.55
CA CYS A 13 -8.70 3.16 -0.08
C CYS A 13 -9.95 3.13 -0.97
N SER A 14 -11.05 3.78 -0.56
CA SER A 14 -12.30 3.83 -1.33
C SER A 14 -12.20 4.57 -2.68
N VAL A 15 -11.19 5.40 -2.87
CA VAL A 15 -10.88 6.04 -4.16
C VAL A 15 -10.00 5.12 -4.98
N PHE A 16 -8.99 4.50 -4.37
CA PHE A 16 -8.12 3.51 -5.02
C PHE A 16 -8.91 2.32 -5.58
N GLU A 17 -9.89 1.80 -4.83
CA GLU A 17 -10.76 0.70 -5.27
C GLU A 17 -11.46 0.98 -6.60
N LYS A 18 -11.76 2.25 -6.87
CA LYS A 18 -12.47 2.71 -8.06
C LYS A 18 -11.54 3.05 -9.23
N MET A 19 -10.22 3.04 -9.01
CA MET A 19 -9.24 3.28 -10.06
C MET A 19 -8.95 2.02 -10.86
N SER A 20 -8.91 2.17 -12.17
CA SER A 20 -8.39 1.14 -13.05
C SER A 20 -6.86 1.05 -12.97
N ALA A 21 -6.30 -0.11 -13.32
CA ALA A 21 -4.85 -0.29 -13.36
C ALA A 21 -4.14 0.73 -14.27
N GLY A 22 -4.76 1.12 -15.39
CA GLY A 22 -4.23 2.15 -16.28
C GLY A 22 -4.09 3.52 -15.60
N GLN A 23 -5.10 3.93 -14.81
CA GLN A 23 -5.05 5.20 -14.08
C GLN A 23 -3.99 5.19 -12.97
N ILE A 24 -3.74 4.05 -12.34
CA ILE A 24 -2.67 3.90 -11.34
C ILE A 24 -1.30 3.99 -12.03
N SER A 25 -1.17 3.36 -13.20
CA SER A 25 0.05 3.40 -14.01
C SER A 25 0.37 4.82 -14.51
N ASP A 26 -0.63 5.54 -15.03
CA ASP A 26 -0.49 6.94 -15.49
C ASP A 26 -0.11 7.89 -14.35
N LEU A 27 -0.60 7.62 -13.13
CA LEU A 27 -0.29 8.40 -11.95
C LEU A 27 1.14 8.16 -11.45
N ALA A 28 1.69 6.97 -11.72
CA ALA A 28 3.01 6.52 -11.32
C ALA A 28 3.39 6.90 -9.87
N PRO A 29 2.59 6.52 -8.86
CA PRO A 29 2.84 6.96 -7.48
C PRO A 29 4.14 6.36 -6.94
N ASP A 30 4.94 7.18 -6.25
CA ASP A 30 6.13 6.72 -5.52
C ASP A 30 5.76 6.01 -4.21
N MET A 31 4.57 6.32 -3.67
CA MET A 31 4.10 5.84 -2.38
C MET A 31 2.58 5.63 -2.38
N VAL A 32 2.15 4.50 -1.82
CA VAL A 32 0.74 4.21 -1.54
C VAL A 32 0.60 3.88 -0.07
N ILE A 33 -0.36 4.50 0.62
CA ILE A 33 -0.63 4.27 2.04
C ILE A 33 -2.06 3.79 2.21
N SER A 34 -2.27 2.66 2.86
CA SER A 34 -3.59 2.12 3.20
C SER A 34 -3.70 1.88 4.70
N LYS A 35 -4.92 1.86 5.23
CA LYS A 35 -5.18 1.35 6.59
C LYS A 35 -5.51 -0.13 6.50
N PHE A 36 -5.04 -0.90 7.47
CA PHE A 36 -5.50 -2.25 7.70
C PHE A 36 -6.96 -2.20 8.17
N VAL A 37 -7.86 -2.66 7.32
CA VAL A 37 -9.26 -2.87 7.64
C VAL A 37 -9.42 -4.35 7.96
N CYS A 38 -10.22 -4.69 8.98
CA CYS A 38 -10.35 -6.06 9.44
C CYS A 38 -10.93 -6.96 8.32
N GLY A 39 -10.06 -7.79 7.74
CA GLY A 39 -10.33 -8.65 6.59
C GLY A 39 -9.07 -8.79 5.75
N ALA A 40 -8.45 -9.97 5.72
CA ALA A 40 -7.21 -10.24 4.98
C ALA A 40 -7.31 -9.98 3.45
N LEU A 41 -8.53 -9.81 2.93
CA LEU A 41 -8.77 -9.52 1.53
C LEU A 41 -8.25 -8.14 1.09
N ASP A 42 -8.30 -7.10 1.93
CA ASP A 42 -8.09 -5.73 1.45
C ASP A 42 -6.62 -5.43 1.10
N CYS A 43 -5.66 -5.77 1.98
CA CYS A 43 -4.26 -5.40 1.74
C CYS A 43 -3.61 -6.27 0.66
N LEU A 44 -4.03 -7.54 0.55
CA LEU A 44 -3.55 -8.46 -0.47
C LEU A 44 -4.12 -8.10 -1.85
N ASP A 45 -5.41 -7.79 -1.96
CA ASP A 45 -6.02 -7.36 -3.22
C ASP A 45 -5.40 -6.05 -3.73
N ILE A 46 -5.20 -5.07 -2.84
CA ILE A 46 -4.46 -3.85 -3.17
C ILE A 46 -3.07 -4.19 -3.70
N SER A 47 -2.34 -5.10 -3.04
CA SER A 47 -1.00 -5.49 -3.47
C SER A 47 -0.99 -6.12 -4.87
N GLN A 48 -1.94 -7.00 -5.16
CA GLN A 48 -2.09 -7.63 -6.47
C GLN A 48 -2.43 -6.60 -7.56
N ARG A 49 -3.30 -5.64 -7.26
CA ARG A 49 -3.66 -4.55 -8.18
C ARG A 49 -2.48 -3.63 -8.45
N LEU A 50 -1.69 -3.30 -7.44
CA LEU A 50 -0.48 -2.51 -7.59
C LEU A 50 0.51 -3.21 -8.52
N ILE A 51 0.80 -4.50 -8.29
CA ILE A 51 1.65 -5.30 -9.17
C ILE A 51 1.10 -5.32 -10.60
N ALA A 52 -0.19 -5.58 -10.78
CA ALA A 52 -0.85 -5.62 -12.09
C ALA A 52 -0.81 -4.27 -12.84
N SER A 53 -0.70 -3.15 -12.10
CA SER A 53 -0.54 -1.81 -12.68
C SER A 53 0.91 -1.43 -13.02
N GLY A 54 1.89 -2.28 -12.67
CA GLY A 54 3.31 -1.98 -12.82
C GLY A 54 3.87 -1.05 -11.74
N PHE A 55 3.19 -0.95 -10.59
CA PHE A 55 3.65 -0.15 -9.46
C PHE A 55 5.02 -0.62 -8.97
N SER A 56 5.96 0.31 -8.82
CA SER A 56 7.33 0.07 -8.35
C SER A 56 7.71 0.90 -7.13
N GLY A 57 6.74 1.63 -6.57
CA GLY A 57 6.91 2.46 -5.38
C GLY A 57 6.86 1.66 -4.08
N ARG A 58 6.67 2.38 -2.97
CA ARG A 58 6.56 1.81 -1.62
C ARG A 58 5.10 1.72 -1.18
N TYR A 59 4.69 0.56 -0.70
CA TYR A 59 3.34 0.35 -0.16
C TYR A 59 3.39 0.30 1.36
N TYR A 60 2.73 1.24 2.03
CA TYR A 60 2.63 1.31 3.49
C TYR A 60 1.26 0.88 3.96
N VAL A 61 1.21 -0.03 4.93
CA VAL A 61 -0.02 -0.46 5.59
C VAL A 61 0.00 0.02 7.04
N ILE A 62 -0.98 0.85 7.39
CA ILE A 62 -1.20 1.32 8.75
C ILE A 62 -2.04 0.28 9.48
N VAL A 63 -1.43 -0.48 10.38
CA VAL A 63 -2.12 -1.50 11.19
C VAL A 63 -2.55 -0.93 12.55
N PRO A 64 -3.65 -1.41 13.15
CA PRO A 64 -3.94 -1.14 14.56
C PRO A 64 -2.83 -1.72 15.45
N ASP A 65 -2.88 -1.43 16.76
CA ASP A 65 -1.95 -2.03 17.70
C ASP A 65 -2.12 -3.55 17.70
N LEU A 66 -1.13 -4.25 17.14
CA LEU A 66 -1.08 -5.70 16.99
C LEU A 66 0.17 -6.21 17.72
N PRO A 67 0.09 -7.38 18.38
CA PRO A 67 1.22 -7.93 19.13
C PRO A 67 2.44 -8.22 18.23
N ASP A 68 2.19 -8.57 16.96
CA ASP A 68 3.21 -8.62 15.92
C ASP A 68 2.65 -8.05 14.60
N PRO A 69 2.94 -6.79 14.26
CA PRO A 69 2.46 -6.18 13.02
C PRO A 69 3.20 -6.71 11.78
N GLN A 70 4.39 -7.33 11.93
CA GLN A 70 5.16 -7.82 10.78
C GLN A 70 4.51 -9.04 10.13
N ILE A 71 3.67 -9.79 10.85
CA ILE A 71 2.92 -10.93 10.31
C ILE A 71 2.16 -10.57 9.01
N ILE A 72 1.58 -9.36 8.94
CA ILE A 72 0.86 -8.89 7.76
C ILE A 72 1.81 -8.66 6.59
N ALA A 73 2.99 -8.08 6.85
CA ALA A 73 4.00 -7.87 5.82
C ALA A 73 4.49 -9.21 5.26
N ASP A 74 4.70 -10.20 6.12
CA ASP A 74 5.22 -11.50 5.75
C ASP A 74 4.20 -12.31 4.93
N GLU A 75 2.92 -12.29 5.30
CA GLU A 75 1.84 -12.91 4.50
C GLU A 75 1.75 -12.30 3.08
N ILE A 76 1.82 -10.98 2.99
CA ILE A 76 1.76 -10.28 1.71
C ILE A 76 3.02 -10.57 0.89
N ARG A 77 4.22 -10.55 1.47
CA ARG A 77 5.46 -10.87 0.76
C ARG A 77 5.51 -12.31 0.26
N GLN A 78 4.90 -13.25 0.98
CA GLN A 78 4.78 -14.64 0.53
C GLN A 78 3.93 -14.78 -0.74
N THR A 79 2.88 -13.96 -0.87
CA THR A 79 1.96 -14.01 -2.02
C THR A 79 2.38 -13.06 -3.16
N CYS A 80 3.01 -11.94 -2.81
CA CYS A 80 3.36 -10.82 -3.67
C CYS A 80 4.83 -10.42 -3.41
N PRO A 81 5.82 -11.22 -3.80
CA PRO A 81 7.23 -10.94 -3.50
C PRO A 81 7.78 -9.70 -4.21
N GLU A 82 7.12 -9.24 -5.27
CA GLU A 82 7.51 -8.08 -6.07
C GLU A 82 7.14 -6.75 -5.41
N ILE A 83 6.23 -6.76 -4.41
CA ILE A 83 5.78 -5.51 -3.78
C ILE A 83 6.69 -5.10 -2.62
N ASN A 84 7.08 -3.83 -2.63
CA ASN A 84 7.86 -3.25 -1.53
C ASN A 84 6.93 -2.77 -0.40
N ILE A 85 6.46 -3.72 0.41
CA ILE A 85 5.54 -3.46 1.52
C ILE A 85 6.26 -3.11 2.83
N HIS A 86 5.73 -2.12 3.53
CA HIS A 86 6.10 -1.69 4.87
C HIS A 86 4.86 -1.61 5.76
N VAL A 87 4.97 -2.08 7.01
CA VAL A 87 3.89 -1.98 7.98
C VAL A 87 4.24 -0.92 9.02
N VAL A 88 3.27 -0.06 9.33
CA VAL A 88 3.37 1.02 10.30
C VAL A 88 2.26 0.86 11.32
N THR A 89 2.58 0.87 12.62
CA THR A 89 1.56 0.78 13.67
C THR A 89 0.96 2.16 13.94
N ASN A 90 -0.36 2.20 14.08
CA ASN A 90 -1.07 3.41 14.51
C ASN A 90 -0.94 3.58 16.02
N MET A 91 0.19 4.13 16.48
CA MET A 91 0.41 4.54 17.87
C MET A 91 -0.30 5.87 18.15
N LEU A 92 -1.64 5.88 18.19
CA LEU A 92 -2.38 6.96 18.83
C LEU A 92 -2.47 6.63 20.31
N ASN A 93 -1.52 7.12 21.10
CA ASN A 93 -1.71 7.21 22.55
C ASN A 93 -2.80 8.26 22.81
N GLU A 94 -3.90 7.85 23.44
CA GLU A 94 -4.91 8.75 24.02
C GLU A 94 -4.35 9.55 25.21
#